data_AF-A0A5R8W612-F1
#
_entry.id   AF-A0A5R8W612-F1
#
_cell.length_a   1.000
_cell.length_b   1.000
_cell.length_c   1.000
_cell.angle_alpha   90.00
_cell.angle_beta   90.00
_cell.angle_gamma   90.00
#
_symmetry.space_group_name_H-M   'P 1'
#
loop_
_entity.id
_entity.type
_entity.pdbx_description
1 polymer ?
#
loop_
_entity_poly.entity_id
_entity_poly.type
_entity_poly.pdbx_seq_one_letter_code
_entity_poly.pdbx_strand_id
1 'polypeptide(L)'
;LNLTDALERRIDFTTDEGKEYKLRPAGELPTIVVRPRGWHLPEKHMIIDGEPIAGGIVDFGLYFFHNARRLLAQGKGPYFYLPKIENHLEARLWNDIFILAQDLLNIPQGTIRATVLIETITAAFEMEEILYELRDHAAGLNAGRWDYIFSIIKNFRTRGPRFVLPDRSQVTMTAPFMRAYTEQLVR
;
A
#
# COMPACT_ATOMS: atom_id res chain seq x y z
N LEU A 1 -5.73 1.29 -17.27
CA LEU A 1 -5.13 1.51 -18.61
C LEU A 1 -3.62 1.72 -18.48
N ASN A 2 -3.14 2.89 -18.04
CA ASN A 2 -1.70 3.20 -17.96
C ASN A 2 -0.83 2.10 -17.32
N LEU A 3 -1.24 1.49 -16.21
CA LEU A 3 -0.47 0.41 -15.58
C LEU A 3 -0.37 -0.85 -16.45
N THR A 4 -1.44 -1.20 -17.16
CA THR A 4 -1.43 -2.30 -18.14
C THR A 4 -0.56 -1.93 -19.34
N ASP A 5 -0.68 -0.70 -19.85
CA ASP A 5 0.13 -0.24 -20.98
C ASP A 5 1.62 -0.18 -20.62
N ALA A 6 1.97 0.15 -19.38
CA ALA A 6 3.35 0.09 -18.88
C ALA A 6 3.90 -1.33 -18.91
N LEU A 7 3.10 -2.33 -18.50
CA LEU A 7 3.50 -3.73 -18.50
C LEU A 7 3.58 -4.34 -19.91
N GLU A 8 2.77 -3.84 -20.83
CA GLU A 8 2.78 -4.22 -22.25
C GLU A 8 3.75 -3.37 -23.08
N ARG A 9 4.47 -2.44 -22.45
CA ARG A 9 5.40 -1.50 -23.10
C ARG A 9 4.75 -0.63 -24.18
N ARG A 10 3.46 -0.31 -24.01
CA ARG A 10 2.66 0.56 -24.87
C ARG A 10 2.44 1.96 -24.28
N ILE A 11 2.90 2.22 -23.06
CA ILE A 11 2.76 3.55 -22.44
C ILE A 11 3.77 4.53 -23.06
N ASP A 12 3.24 5.65 -23.53
CA ASP A 12 3.98 6.82 -23.96
C ASP A 12 3.19 8.09 -23.63
N PHE A 13 3.83 9.25 -23.81
CA PHE A 13 3.20 10.55 -23.64
C PHE A 13 3.92 11.58 -24.48
N THR A 14 3.17 12.45 -25.16
CA THR A 14 3.70 13.58 -25.91
C THR A 14 3.11 14.86 -25.35
N THR A 15 3.96 15.83 -25.01
CA THR A 15 3.50 17.14 -24.52
C THR A 15 2.92 17.97 -25.66
N ASP A 16 2.20 19.03 -25.33
CA ASP A 16 1.65 19.96 -26.32
C ASP A 16 2.76 20.64 -27.16
N GLU A 17 3.98 20.78 -26.60
CA GLU A 17 5.16 21.28 -27.32
C GLU A 17 5.89 20.22 -28.16
N GLY A 18 5.36 18.99 -28.23
CA GLY A 18 5.89 17.90 -29.04
C GLY A 18 6.99 17.07 -28.38
N LYS A 19 7.24 17.21 -27.07
CA LYS A 19 8.26 16.40 -26.38
C LYS A 19 7.72 15.01 -26.07
N GLU A 20 8.40 13.98 -26.56
CA GLU A 20 8.02 12.57 -26.36
C GLU A 20 8.64 11.95 -25.10
N TYR A 21 7.85 11.12 -24.42
CA TYR A 21 8.24 10.30 -23.28
C TYR A 21 7.91 8.84 -23.58
N LYS A 22 8.92 7.97 -23.53
CA LYS A 22 8.80 6.52 -23.78
C LYS A 22 9.56 5.74 -22.70
N LEU A 23 9.18 4.48 -22.51
CA LEU A 23 9.88 3.60 -21.58
C LEU A 23 11.30 3.27 -22.04
N ARG A 24 12.22 3.24 -21.07
CA ARG A 24 13.56 2.69 -21.24
C ARG A 24 13.53 1.17 -21.49
N PRO A 25 14.67 0.56 -21.88
CA PRO A 25 14.79 -0.90 -21.99
C PRO A 25 14.34 -1.61 -20.72
N ALA A 26 13.76 -2.81 -20.86
CA ALA A 26 13.08 -3.50 -19.76
C ALA A 26 13.98 -3.76 -18.53
N GLY A 27 15.28 -4.01 -18.74
CA GLY A 27 16.26 -4.25 -17.66
C GLY A 27 16.61 -3.02 -16.83
N GLU A 28 16.21 -1.82 -17.27
CA GLU A 28 16.47 -0.55 -16.57
C GLU A 28 15.22 -0.02 -15.84
N LEU A 29 14.07 -0.68 -15.99
CA LEU A 29 12.82 -0.20 -15.41
C LEU A 29 12.67 -0.66 -13.96
N PRO A 30 12.19 0.21 -13.05
CA PRO A 30 11.87 -0.20 -11.70
C PRO A 30 10.67 -1.16 -11.69
N THR A 31 10.62 -2.00 -10.66
CA THR A 31 9.47 -2.85 -10.39
C THR A 31 8.25 -1.98 -10.03
N ILE A 32 7.11 -2.27 -10.66
CA ILE A 32 5.84 -1.62 -10.35
C ILE A 32 5.27 -2.24 -9.05
N VAL A 33 4.93 -1.37 -8.10
CA VAL A 33 4.21 -1.73 -6.87
C VAL A 33 3.02 -0.77 -6.76
N VAL A 34 1.80 -1.30 -6.68
CA VAL A 34 0.57 -0.50 -6.66
C VAL A 34 0.14 -0.21 -5.24
N ARG A 35 -0.11 1.07 -4.93
CA ARG A 35 -0.67 1.48 -3.64
C ARG A 35 -2.17 1.78 -3.79
N PRO A 36 -3.08 0.84 -3.47
CA PRO A 36 -4.52 1.12 -3.46
C PRO A 36 -4.87 2.18 -2.42
N ARG A 37 -6.06 2.78 -2.54
CA ARG A 37 -6.66 3.61 -1.49
C ARG A 37 -6.79 2.85 -0.17
N GLY A 38 -6.68 3.56 0.96
CA GLY A 38 -6.90 3.00 2.30
C GLY A 38 -8.38 2.77 2.62
N TRP A 39 -8.66 2.00 3.67
CA TRP A 39 -10.02 1.51 4.01
C TRP A 39 -11.09 2.59 4.18
N HIS A 40 -10.70 3.80 4.59
CA HIS A 40 -11.61 4.92 4.85
C HIS A 40 -12.09 5.65 3.58
N LEU A 41 -11.62 5.28 2.39
CA LEU A 41 -11.97 5.97 1.14
C LEU A 41 -12.93 5.13 0.29
N PRO A 42 -14.14 5.63 -0.03
CA PRO A 42 -15.07 4.95 -0.93
C PRO A 42 -14.73 5.19 -2.41
N GLU A 43 -15.21 4.29 -3.28
CA GLU A 43 -15.40 4.53 -4.71
C GLU A 43 -16.87 4.86 -4.98
N LYS A 44 -17.19 6.16 -4.97
CA LYS A 44 -18.59 6.64 -5.09
C LYS A 44 -19.26 6.32 -6.43
N HIS A 45 -18.52 5.92 -7.46
CA HIS A 45 -19.08 5.59 -8.77
C HIS A 45 -19.43 4.11 -8.93
N MET A 46 -19.13 3.26 -7.93
CA MET A 46 -19.49 1.84 -7.95
C MET A 46 -20.26 1.47 -6.68
N ILE A 47 -21.52 1.08 -6.86
CA ILE A 47 -22.48 0.80 -5.80
C ILE A 47 -22.78 -0.69 -5.74
N ILE A 48 -22.74 -1.28 -4.55
CA ILE A 48 -23.15 -2.66 -4.27
C ILE A 48 -24.20 -2.59 -3.16
N ASP A 49 -25.37 -3.18 -3.40
CA ASP A 49 -26.50 -3.18 -2.45
C ASP A 49 -26.89 -1.78 -1.91
N GLY A 50 -26.75 -0.76 -2.77
CA GLY A 50 -27.08 0.63 -2.45
C GLY A 50 -25.95 1.44 -1.81
N GLU A 51 -24.82 0.83 -1.46
CA GLU A 51 -23.69 1.50 -0.82
C GLU A 51 -22.44 1.58 -1.71
N PRO A 52 -21.66 2.68 -1.65
CA PRO A 52 -20.36 2.75 -2.29
C PRO A 52 -19.39 1.69 -1.77
N ILE A 53 -18.73 0.98 -2.68
CA ILE A 53 -17.69 0.02 -2.31
C ILE A 53 -16.41 0.74 -1.79
N ALA A 54 -15.64 0.05 -0.95
CA ALA A 54 -14.31 0.52 -0.55
C ALA A 54 -13.38 0.68 -1.76
N GLY A 55 -12.80 1.88 -1.92
CA GLY A 55 -11.94 2.22 -3.06
C GLY A 55 -10.69 1.35 -3.15
N GLY A 56 -10.15 0.90 -2.00
CA GLY A 56 -9.02 -0.01 -1.96
C GLY A 56 -9.29 -1.35 -2.66
N ILE A 57 -10.53 -1.87 -2.55
CA ILE A 57 -10.94 -3.11 -3.23
C ILE A 57 -11.00 -2.89 -4.74
N VAL A 58 -11.48 -1.73 -5.19
CA VAL A 58 -11.56 -1.38 -6.62
C VAL A 58 -10.16 -1.28 -7.23
N ASP A 59 -9.28 -0.53 -6.58
CA ASP A 59 -7.91 -0.30 -7.05
C ASP A 59 -7.13 -1.61 -7.14
N PHE A 60 -7.18 -2.42 -6.07
CA PHE A 60 -6.59 -3.75 -6.02
C PHE A 60 -7.20 -4.66 -7.08
N GLY A 61 -8.53 -4.78 -7.10
CA GLY A 61 -9.26 -5.72 -7.94
C GLY A 61 -9.03 -5.48 -9.41
N LEU A 62 -9.14 -4.23 -9.88
CA LEU A 62 -8.87 -3.90 -11.28
C LEU A 62 -7.41 -4.16 -11.67
N TYR A 63 -6.45 -3.76 -10.84
CA TYR A 63 -5.04 -3.99 -11.16
C TYR A 63 -4.71 -5.48 -11.18
N PHE A 64 -5.12 -6.23 -10.16
CA PHE A 64 -4.88 -7.66 -10.04
C PHE A 64 -5.53 -8.43 -11.19
N PHE A 65 -6.83 -8.21 -11.43
CA PHE A 65 -7.59 -8.88 -12.48
C PHE A 65 -6.97 -8.70 -13.86
N HIS A 66 -6.59 -7.47 -14.21
CA HIS A 66 -6.03 -7.20 -15.53
C HIS A 66 -4.57 -7.64 -15.67
N ASN A 67 -3.77 -7.65 -14.60
CA ASN A 67 -2.31 -7.71 -14.75
C ASN A 67 -1.65 -8.92 -14.10
N ALA A 68 -2.30 -9.67 -13.20
CA ALA A 68 -1.62 -10.75 -12.47
C ALA A 68 -1.04 -11.83 -13.40
N ARG A 69 -1.83 -12.36 -14.34
CA ARG A 69 -1.35 -13.35 -15.32
C ARG A 69 -0.25 -12.80 -16.24
N ARG A 70 -0.35 -11.51 -16.62
CA ARG A 70 0.66 -10.83 -17.44
C ARG A 70 2.00 -10.75 -16.71
N LEU A 71 1.96 -10.34 -15.43
CA LEU A 71 3.13 -10.27 -14.57
C LEU A 71 3.78 -11.64 -14.42
N LEU A 72 2.98 -12.69 -14.17
CA LEU A 72 3.48 -14.05 -14.02
C LEU A 72 4.16 -14.58 -15.27
N ALA A 73 3.59 -14.31 -16.45
CA ALA A 73 4.22 -14.67 -17.73
C ALA A 73 5.57 -13.99 -17.96
N GLN A 74 5.84 -12.87 -17.26
CA GLN A 74 7.11 -12.14 -17.28
C GLN A 74 8.05 -12.53 -16.13
N GLY A 75 7.71 -13.55 -15.33
CA GLY A 75 8.48 -13.94 -14.14
C GLY A 75 8.38 -12.95 -12.98
N LYS A 76 7.31 -12.14 -12.93
CA LYS A 76 7.03 -11.16 -11.87
C LYS A 76 5.73 -11.52 -11.13
N GLY A 77 5.52 -10.94 -9.96
CA GLY A 77 4.27 -11.04 -9.21
C GLY A 77 3.46 -9.72 -9.20
N PRO A 78 2.16 -9.79 -8.86
CA PRO A 78 1.37 -8.61 -8.52
C PRO A 78 1.77 -8.09 -7.14
N TYR A 79 2.32 -6.88 -7.11
CA TYR A 79 2.92 -6.29 -5.91
C TYR A 79 2.14 -5.07 -5.42
N PHE A 80 1.91 -4.99 -4.11
CA PHE A 80 1.09 -3.96 -3.48
C PHE A 80 1.76 -3.25 -2.32
N TYR A 81 1.36 -2.01 -2.09
CA TYR A 81 1.69 -1.22 -0.91
C TYR A 81 0.41 -0.92 -0.14
N LEU A 82 0.27 -1.38 1.10
CA LEU A 82 -0.99 -1.27 1.87
C LEU A 82 -0.92 -0.07 2.83
N PRO A 83 -1.67 1.02 2.58
CA PRO A 83 -1.59 2.24 3.38
C PRO A 83 -2.50 2.21 4.61
N LYS A 84 -2.10 2.97 5.62
CA LYS A 84 -2.93 3.37 6.76
C LYS A 84 -3.63 2.22 7.51
N ILE A 85 -3.03 1.04 7.54
CA ILE A 85 -3.47 -0.04 8.42
C ILE A 85 -3.35 0.44 9.87
N GLU A 86 -4.38 0.20 10.69
CA GLU A 86 -4.37 0.56 12.11
C GLU A 86 -4.24 -0.63 13.06
N ASN A 87 -4.48 -1.86 12.60
CA ASN A 87 -4.40 -3.08 13.41
C ASN A 87 -4.19 -4.34 12.54
N HIS A 88 -3.86 -5.46 13.16
CA HIS A 88 -3.66 -6.74 12.48
C HIS A 88 -4.94 -7.32 11.84
N LEU A 89 -6.14 -6.99 12.34
CA LEU A 89 -7.39 -7.46 11.73
C LEU A 89 -7.64 -6.83 10.35
N GLU A 90 -7.19 -5.59 10.14
CA GLU A 90 -7.18 -4.97 8.81
C GLU A 90 -6.15 -5.63 7.88
N ALA A 91 -5.03 -6.13 8.41
CA ALA A 91 -4.08 -6.95 7.66
C ALA A 91 -4.68 -8.32 7.30
N ARG A 92 -5.42 -8.94 8.21
CA ARG A 92 -6.19 -10.17 7.95
C ARG A 92 -7.22 -9.97 6.84
N LEU A 93 -7.95 -8.85 6.86
CA LEU A 93 -8.91 -8.52 5.80
C LEU A 93 -8.23 -8.46 4.43
N TRP A 94 -7.04 -7.85 4.34
CA TRP A 94 -6.25 -7.88 3.11
C TRP A 94 -5.84 -9.31 2.71
N ASN A 95 -5.39 -10.11 3.67
CA ASN A 95 -5.01 -11.50 3.43
C ASN A 95 -6.19 -12.32 2.88
N ASP A 96 -7.39 -12.18 3.46
CA ASP A 96 -8.59 -12.87 3.02
C ASP A 96 -8.99 -12.46 1.59
N ILE A 97 -8.86 -11.17 1.26
CA ILE A 97 -9.07 -10.65 -0.10
C ILE A 97 -8.05 -11.23 -1.08
N PHE A 98 -6.77 -11.35 -0.69
CA PHE A 98 -5.72 -11.94 -1.53
C PHE A 98 -5.96 -13.43 -1.80
N ILE A 99 -6.32 -14.18 -0.75
CA ILE A 99 -6.68 -15.60 -0.88
C ILE A 99 -7.83 -15.75 -1.86
N LEU A 100 -8.94 -15.03 -1.62
CA LEU A 100 -10.12 -15.08 -2.47
C LEU A 100 -9.82 -14.69 -3.92
N ALA A 101 -9.06 -13.61 -4.15
CA ALA A 101 -8.74 -13.17 -5.49
C ALA A 101 -7.88 -14.18 -6.26
N GLN A 102 -6.91 -14.79 -5.58
CA GLN A 102 -6.07 -15.84 -6.16
C GLN A 102 -6.89 -17.09 -6.51
N ASP A 103 -7.79 -17.51 -5.61
CA ASP A 103 -8.70 -18.65 -5.85
C ASP A 103 -9.64 -18.38 -7.01
N LEU A 104 -10.30 -17.22 -7.05
CA LEU A 104 -11.23 -16.84 -8.12
C LEU A 104 -10.58 -16.82 -9.50
N LEU A 105 -9.29 -16.49 -9.57
CA LEU A 105 -8.55 -16.40 -10.83
C LEU A 105 -7.65 -17.61 -11.08
N ASN A 106 -7.71 -18.68 -10.28
CA ASN A 106 -6.81 -19.83 -10.35
C ASN A 106 -5.33 -19.42 -10.43
N ILE A 107 -4.92 -18.55 -9.51
CA ILE A 107 -3.53 -18.12 -9.32
C ILE A 107 -3.01 -18.80 -8.04
N PRO A 108 -1.77 -19.34 -8.01
CA PRO A 108 -1.25 -20.00 -6.82
C PRO A 108 -1.25 -19.07 -5.58
N GLN A 109 -1.57 -19.61 -4.41
CA GLN A 109 -1.46 -18.87 -3.14
C GLN A 109 -0.02 -18.42 -2.89
N GLY A 110 0.15 -17.25 -2.23
CA GLY A 110 1.46 -16.63 -2.04
C GLY A 110 2.06 -15.98 -3.29
N THR A 111 1.27 -15.81 -4.36
CA THR A 111 1.69 -15.10 -5.57
C THR A 111 1.65 -13.59 -5.38
N ILE A 112 0.60 -13.08 -4.74
CA ILE A 112 0.51 -11.68 -4.34
C ILE A 112 1.60 -11.37 -3.30
N ARG A 113 2.28 -10.24 -3.45
CA ARG A 113 3.21 -9.72 -2.44
C ARG A 113 2.83 -8.31 -2.01
N ALA A 114 2.80 -8.04 -0.71
CA ALA A 114 2.36 -6.79 -0.14
C ALA A 114 3.33 -6.24 0.90
N THR A 115 3.73 -4.99 0.74
CA THR A 115 4.48 -4.22 1.76
C THR A 115 3.49 -3.35 2.53
N VAL A 116 3.51 -3.39 3.86
CA VAL A 116 2.59 -2.60 4.69
C VAL A 116 3.27 -1.28 5.11
N LEU A 117 2.61 -0.15 4.92
CA LEU A 117 3.05 1.11 5.51
C LEU A 117 2.66 1.11 6.99
N ILE A 118 3.64 1.04 7.89
CA ILE A 118 3.41 1.25 9.31
C ILE A 118 3.37 2.76 9.55
N GLU A 119 2.34 3.42 9.05
CA GLU A 119 2.21 4.87 9.08
C GLU A 119 1.10 5.35 10.03
N THR A 120 0.71 4.48 10.98
CA THR A 120 -0.22 4.80 12.05
C THR A 120 0.41 4.42 13.39
N ILE A 121 0.12 5.19 14.44
CA ILE A 121 0.70 4.92 15.77
C ILE A 121 0.23 3.57 16.32
N THR A 122 -0.98 3.15 16.01
CA THR A 122 -1.55 1.89 16.48
C THR A 122 -0.88 0.69 15.80
N ALA A 123 -0.64 0.76 14.49
CA ALA A 123 0.07 -0.31 13.77
C ALA A 123 1.52 -0.48 14.24
N ALA A 124 2.16 0.56 14.77
CA ALA A 124 3.50 0.42 15.35
C ALA A 124 3.55 -0.49 16.58
N PHE A 125 2.42 -0.74 17.25
CA PHE A 125 2.33 -1.71 18.35
C PHE A 125 1.89 -3.11 17.92
N GLU A 126 1.54 -3.30 16.64
CA GLU A 126 1.02 -4.57 16.11
C GLU A 126 1.81 -5.06 14.88
N MET A 127 3.08 -4.66 14.75
CA MET A 127 3.88 -4.97 13.56
C MET A 127 4.08 -6.47 13.34
N GLU A 128 4.31 -7.23 14.42
CA GLU A 128 4.50 -8.69 14.35
C GLU A 128 3.20 -9.40 13.98
N GLU A 129 2.08 -8.98 14.56
CA GLU A 129 0.75 -9.51 14.27
C GLU A 129 0.32 -9.18 12.83
N ILE A 130 0.58 -7.96 12.34
CA ILE A 130 0.36 -7.59 10.94
C ILE A 130 1.15 -8.50 9.99
N LEU A 131 2.43 -8.77 10.29
CA LEU A 131 3.25 -9.68 9.51
C LEU A 131 2.72 -11.13 9.59
N TYR A 132 2.24 -11.56 10.75
CA TYR A 132 1.68 -12.90 10.95
C TYR A 132 0.40 -13.11 10.13
N GLU A 133 -0.52 -12.14 10.13
CA GLU A 133 -1.78 -12.19 9.37
C GLU A 133 -1.51 -12.22 7.86
N LEU A 134 -0.44 -11.56 7.40
CA LEU A 134 -0.03 -11.52 6.00
C LEU A 134 1.10 -12.50 5.65
N ARG A 135 1.49 -13.46 6.51
CA ARG A 135 2.73 -14.24 6.38
C ARG A 135 2.97 -14.90 5.01
N ASP A 136 1.92 -15.31 4.32
CA ASP A 136 2.02 -15.94 3.00
C ASP A 136 2.20 -14.91 1.85
N HIS A 137 1.82 -13.66 2.09
CA HIS A 137 1.78 -12.55 1.12
C HIS A 137 2.68 -11.37 1.50
N ALA A 138 3.30 -11.36 2.67
CA ALA A 138 4.10 -10.23 3.15
C ALA A 138 5.39 -10.06 2.33
N ALA A 139 5.76 -8.79 2.12
CA ALA A 139 7.01 -8.36 1.50
C ALA A 139 7.75 -7.33 2.38
N GLY A 140 7.42 -7.30 3.68
CA GLY A 140 8.02 -6.41 4.67
C GLY A 140 7.16 -5.20 5.02
N LEU A 141 7.77 -4.31 5.80
CA LEU A 141 7.15 -3.12 6.37
C LEU A 141 7.86 -1.86 5.84
N ASN A 142 7.16 -0.73 5.85
CA ASN A 142 7.71 0.56 5.45
C ASN A 142 7.47 1.62 6.51
N ALA A 143 8.49 2.45 6.74
CA ALA A 143 8.39 3.57 7.65
C ALA A 143 7.86 4.84 6.96
N GLY A 144 6.79 5.43 7.51
CA GLY A 144 6.24 6.72 7.12
C GLY A 144 6.57 7.81 8.14
N ARG A 145 6.81 9.05 7.67
CA ARG A 145 7.01 10.21 8.56
C ARG A 145 5.72 10.98 8.81
N TRP A 146 5.15 11.55 7.76
CA TRP A 146 4.05 12.52 7.91
C TRP A 146 2.75 11.89 8.35
N ASP A 147 2.36 10.76 7.74
CA ASP A 147 1.15 10.04 8.14
C ASP A 147 1.28 9.48 9.57
N TYR A 148 2.48 9.04 9.98
CA TYR A 148 2.73 8.57 11.34
C TYR A 148 2.59 9.70 12.39
N ILE A 149 3.22 10.85 12.14
CA ILE A 149 3.07 12.06 12.98
C ILE A 149 1.61 12.50 13.04
N PHE A 150 0.92 12.51 11.89
CA PHE A 150 -0.50 12.82 11.83
C PHE A 150 -1.33 11.84 12.67
N SER A 151 -1.04 10.55 12.60
CA SER A 151 -1.73 9.53 13.38
C SER A 151 -1.53 9.70 14.89
N ILE A 152 -0.33 10.09 15.34
CA ILE A 152 -0.06 10.45 16.74
C ILE A 152 -0.96 11.62 17.17
N ILE A 153 -0.95 12.72 16.40
CA ILE A 153 -1.79 13.89 16.70
C ILE A 153 -3.26 13.48 16.76
N LYS A 154 -3.75 12.72 15.78
CA LYS A 154 -5.14 12.22 15.70
C LYS A 154 -5.53 11.42 16.94
N ASN A 155 -4.70 10.47 17.35
CA ASN A 155 -4.98 9.53 18.43
C ASN A 155 -4.85 10.17 19.82
N PHE A 156 -3.97 11.15 19.99
CA PHE A 156 -3.73 11.81 21.27
C PHE A 156 -4.28 13.23 21.38
N ARG A 157 -5.11 13.67 20.42
CA ARG A 157 -5.67 15.04 20.34
C ARG A 157 -6.37 15.54 21.62
N THR A 158 -6.91 14.63 22.44
CA THR A 158 -7.62 14.96 23.68
C THR A 158 -6.78 14.78 24.95
N ARG A 159 -5.50 14.39 24.83
CA ARG A 159 -4.62 14.09 25.97
C ARG A 159 -3.92 15.33 26.57
N GLY A 160 -4.33 16.52 26.11
CA GLY A 160 -3.87 17.80 26.64
C GLY A 160 -2.49 18.24 26.12
N PRO A 161 -1.92 19.31 26.68
CA PRO A 161 -0.73 19.98 26.16
C PRO A 161 0.52 19.09 26.04
N ARG A 162 0.58 17.99 26.80
CA ARG A 162 1.70 17.03 26.77
C ARG A 162 1.87 16.30 25.43
N PHE A 163 0.84 16.28 24.58
CA PHE A 163 0.85 15.63 23.26
C PHE A 163 0.85 16.65 22.11
N VAL A 164 1.08 17.93 22.40
CA VAL A 164 1.32 18.94 21.37
C VAL A 164 2.74 18.77 20.86
N LEU A 165 2.85 18.51 19.56
CA LEU A 165 4.15 18.39 18.88
C LEU A 165 4.65 19.77 18.45
N PRO A 166 5.99 19.96 18.37
CA PRO A 166 6.55 21.17 17.77
C PRO A 166 6.25 21.22 16.26
N ASP A 167 6.71 22.28 15.61
CA ASP A 167 6.62 22.41 14.16
C ASP A 167 7.09 21.12 13.47
N ARG A 168 6.27 20.64 12.53
CA ARG A 168 6.48 19.35 11.86
C ARG A 168 7.88 19.19 11.25
N SER A 169 8.50 20.30 10.82
CA SER A 169 9.87 20.32 10.28
C SER A 169 10.91 19.90 11.32
N GLN A 170 10.69 20.21 12.61
CA GLN A 170 11.55 19.85 13.73
C GLN A 170 11.37 18.39 14.18
N VAL A 171 10.25 17.75 13.83
CA VAL A 171 9.99 16.33 14.12
C VAL A 171 10.65 15.46 13.06
N THR A 172 11.98 15.36 13.11
CA THR A 172 12.81 14.55 12.21
C THR A 172 12.75 13.06 12.56
N MET A 173 13.26 12.19 11.68
CA MET A 173 13.37 10.75 11.96
C MET A 173 14.31 10.42 13.13
N THR A 174 15.13 11.39 13.58
CA THR A 174 16.04 11.23 14.73
C THR A 174 15.40 11.60 16.06
N ALA A 175 14.18 12.15 16.07
CA ALA A 175 13.45 12.38 17.31
C ALA A 175 13.26 11.05 18.07
N PRO A 176 13.35 11.01 19.41
CA PRO A 176 13.41 9.74 20.16
C PRO A 176 12.30 8.75 19.82
N PHE A 177 11.05 9.21 19.73
CA PHE A 177 9.91 8.33 19.40
C PHE A 177 9.90 7.88 17.92
N MET A 178 10.39 8.71 16.99
CA MET A 178 10.53 8.33 15.58
C MET A 178 11.64 7.29 15.41
N ARG A 179 12.75 7.47 16.14
CA ARG A 179 13.87 6.52 16.15
C ARG A 179 13.42 5.17 16.72
N ALA A 180 12.76 5.15 17.87
CA ALA A 180 12.24 3.93 18.49
C ALA A 180 11.30 3.18 17.53
N TYR A 181 10.41 3.91 16.86
CA TYR A 181 9.53 3.38 15.82
C TYR A 181 10.30 2.72 14.67
N THR A 182 11.32 3.39 14.13
CA THR A 182 12.12 2.80 13.02
C THR A 182 13.00 1.64 13.47
N GLU A 183 13.55 1.68 14.69
CA GLU A 183 14.35 0.58 15.25
C GLU A 183 13.48 -0.67 15.49
N GLN A 184 12.26 -0.48 16.00
CA GLN A 184 11.30 -1.57 16.14
C GLN A 184 10.90 -2.18 14.79
N LEU A 185 10.73 -1.36 13.75
CA LEU A 185 10.36 -1.84 12.41
C LEU A 185 11.44 -2.73 11.77
N VAL A 186 12.71 -2.53 12.11
CA VAL A 186 13.86 -3.24 11.52
C VAL A 186 14.25 -4.50 12.32
N ARG A 187 13.89 -4.55 13.61
CA ARG A 187 14.28 -5.62 14.54
C ARG A 187 13.72 -6.98 14.13
#